data_AF-A0A1F7UTN4-F1
#
_entry.id   AF-A0A1F7UTN4-F1
#
_cell.length_a   1.000
_cell.length_b   1.000
_cell.length_c   1.000
_cell.angle_alpha   90.00
_cell.angle_beta   90.00
_cell.angle_gamma   90.00
#
_symmetry.space_group_name_H-M   'P 1'
#
loop_
_entity.id
_entity.type
_entity.pdbx_description
1 polymer ?
#
loop_
_entity_poly.entity_id
_entity_poly.type
_entity_poly.pdbx_seq_one_letter_code
_entity_poly.pdbx_strand_id
1 'polypeptide(L)' 'MAKQLSDREINAILFKLRDKLDFKERAHVEELLKRAREGGLYKEELRKELLKLRAAFKISEGDRAAIEEAIFEKD' A
#
# COMPACT_ATOMS: atom_id res chain seq x y z
N MET A 1 18.00 3.64 -8.61
CA MET A 1 17.52 2.32 -9.06
C MET A 1 16.15 2.09 -8.47
N ALA A 2 15.13 1.93 -9.29
CA ALA A 2 13.78 1.67 -8.80
C ALA A 2 13.70 0.22 -8.28
N LYS A 3 13.44 0.03 -6.98
CA LYS A 3 13.28 -1.31 -6.38
C LYS A 3 11.83 -1.77 -6.55
N GLN A 4 11.65 -2.97 -7.11
CA GLN A 4 10.38 -3.70 -7.02
C GLN A 4 10.14 -4.16 -5.59
N LEU A 5 8.88 -4.33 -5.21
CA LEU A 5 8.54 -4.95 -3.94
C LEU A 5 8.62 -6.47 -4.06
N SER A 6 9.16 -7.09 -3.03
CA SER A 6 9.15 -8.54 -2.90
C SER A 6 7.75 -9.04 -2.52
N ASP A 7 7.40 -10.29 -2.87
CA ASP A 7 6.16 -10.93 -2.42
C ASP A 7 5.97 -10.85 -0.90
N ARG A 8 7.06 -10.93 -0.14
CA ARG A 8 7.04 -10.78 1.33
C ARG A 8 6.57 -9.40 1.77
N GLU A 9 7.04 -8.33 1.13
CA GLU A 9 6.64 -6.96 1.43
C GLU A 9 5.16 -6.75 1.05
N ILE A 10 4.75 -7.26 -0.12
CA ILE A 10 3.35 -7.19 -0.59
C ILE A 10 2.40 -7.87 0.40
N ASN A 11 2.71 -9.09 0.83
CA ASN A 11 1.88 -9.82 1.78
C ASN A 11 1.83 -9.15 3.16
N ALA A 12 2.95 -8.54 3.61
CA ALA A 12 2.98 -7.80 4.87
C ALA A 12 2.07 -6.55 4.81
N ILE A 13 2.09 -5.83 3.70
CA ILE A 13 1.22 -4.68 3.46
C ILE A 13 -0.25 -5.14 3.45
N LEU A 14 -0.60 -6.16 2.67
CA LEU A 14 -1.98 -6.68 2.63
C LEU A 14 -2.48 -7.10 4.01
N PHE A 15 -1.65 -7.80 4.79
CA PHE A 15 -2.01 -8.24 6.12
C PHE A 15 -2.25 -7.06 7.08
N LYS A 16 -1.37 -6.06 7.10
CA LYS A 16 -1.49 -4.89 7.98
C LYS A 16 -2.65 -3.96 7.58
N LEU A 17 -3.04 -3.96 6.31
CA LEU A 17 -4.13 -3.14 5.78
C LEU A 17 -5.48 -3.85 5.81
N ARG A 18 -5.49 -5.18 5.98
CA ARG A 18 -6.71 -6.00 5.90
C ARG A 18 -7.83 -5.54 6.82
N ASP A 19 -7.48 -5.15 8.04
CA ASP A 19 -8.44 -4.77 9.08
C ASP A 19 -8.62 -3.23 9.18
N LYS A 20 -7.92 -2.45 8.34
CA LYS A 20 -7.98 -0.97 8.32
C LYS A 20 -8.66 -0.38 7.10
N LEU A 21 -8.88 -1.21 6.08
CA LEU A 21 -9.48 -0.80 4.82
C LEU A 21 -10.84 -1.47 4.67
N ASP A 22 -11.83 -0.70 4.25
CA ASP A 22 -13.10 -1.23 3.80
C ASP A 22 -12.91 -2.07 2.53
N PHE A 23 -13.90 -2.93 2.22
CA PHE A 23 -13.83 -3.86 1.09
C PHE A 23 -13.43 -3.20 -0.24
N LYS A 24 -13.94 -1.98 -0.52
CA LYS A 24 -13.61 -1.23 -1.73
C LYS A 24 -12.18 -0.72 -1.76
N GLU A 25 -11.68 -0.25 -0.63
CA GLU A 25 -10.32 0.27 -0.51
C GLU A 25 -9.30 -0.86 -0.59
N ARG A 26 -9.61 -1.99 0.07
CA ARG A 26 -8.79 -3.20 0.03
C ARG A 26 -8.63 -3.73 -1.40
N ALA A 27 -9.72 -3.83 -2.16
CA ALA A 27 -9.65 -4.30 -3.54
C ALA A 27 -8.73 -3.42 -4.41
N HIS A 28 -8.74 -2.11 -4.18
CA HIS A 28 -7.93 -1.17 -4.94
C HIS A 28 -6.45 -1.22 -4.53
N VAL A 29 -6.17 -1.43 -3.24
CA VAL A 29 -4.81 -1.68 -2.74
C VAL A 29 -4.26 -3.02 -3.23
N GLU A 30 -5.09 -4.08 -3.25
CA GLU A 30 -4.72 -5.39 -3.83
C GLU A 30 -4.34 -5.25 -5.31
N GLU A 31 -5.06 -4.45 -6.09
CA GLU A 31 -4.74 -4.21 -7.50
C GLU A 31 -3.40 -3.48 -7.68
N LEU A 32 -3.14 -2.45 -6.87
CA LEU A 32 -1.86 -1.72 -6.89
C LEU A 32 -0.68 -2.61 -6.53
N LEU A 33 -0.83 -3.43 -5.49
CA LEU A 33 0.21 -4.36 -5.05
C LEU A 33 0.45 -5.47 -6.07
N LYS A 34 -0.59 -5.93 -6.77
CA LYS A 34 -0.46 -6.85 -7.90
C LYS A 34 0.35 -6.23 -9.03
N ARG A 35 0.07 -4.97 -9.41
CA ARG A 35 0.87 -4.25 -10.41
C ARG A 35 2.32 -4.07 -9.97
N ALA A 36 2.54 -3.84 -8.68
CA ALA A 36 3.89 -3.73 -8.13
C ALA A 36 4.66 -5.07 -8.22
N ARG A 37 3.96 -6.19 -7.98
CA ARG A 37 4.48 -7.55 -8.14
C ARG A 37 4.84 -7.87 -9.58
N GLU A 38 4.00 -7.48 -10.52
CA GLU A 38 4.18 -7.74 -11.96
C GLU A 38 5.24 -6.81 -12.60
N GLY A 39 5.89 -5.95 -11.81
CA GLY A 39 6.89 -5.01 -12.29
C GLY A 39 6.33 -3.78 -13.01
N GLY A 40 5.00 -3.61 -13.00
CA GLY A 40 4.30 -2.44 -13.53
C GLY A 40 4.31 -1.23 -12.59
N LEU A 41 4.70 -1.42 -11.32
CA LEU A 41 4.76 -0.35 -10.32
C LEU A 41 5.99 -0.51 -9.40
N TYR A 42 6.80 0.53 -9.29
CA TYR A 42 7.98 0.53 -8.40
C TYR A 42 7.64 1.13 -7.04
N LYS A 43 8.46 0.85 -6.01
CA LYS A 43 8.19 1.24 -4.61
C LYS A 43 7.84 2.73 -4.42
N GLU A 44 8.50 3.64 -5.14
CA GLU A 44 8.20 5.08 -5.09
C GLU A 44 6.87 5.46 -5.75
N GLU A 45 6.51 4.81 -6.87
CA GLU A 45 5.24 5.05 -7.54
C GLU A 45 4.08 4.42 -6.77
N LEU A 46 4.26 3.20 -6.24
CA LEU A 46 3.32 2.58 -5.32
C LEU A 46 3.04 3.48 -4.12
N ARG A 47 4.08 4.12 -3.56
CA ARG A 47 3.93 5.08 -2.48
C ARG A 47 3.02 6.25 -2.87
N LYS A 48 3.24 6.86 -4.04
CA LYS A 48 2.40 7.97 -4.52
C LYS A 48 0.96 7.53 -4.75
N GLU A 49 0.76 6.36 -5.36
CA GLU A 49 -0.58 5.83 -5.63
C GLU A 49 -1.34 5.50 -4.35
N LEU A 50 -0.70 4.85 -3.38
CA LEU A 50 -1.31 4.57 -2.07
C LEU A 50 -1.65 5.87 -1.31
N LEU A 51 -0.81 6.91 -1.41
CA LEU A 51 -1.11 8.23 -0.84
C LEU A 51 -2.28 8.94 -1.55
N LYS A 52 -2.45 8.77 -2.87
CA LYS A 52 -3.59 9.31 -3.62
C LYS A 52 -4.89 8.59 -3.26
N LEU A 53 -4.86 7.25 -3.19
CA LEU A 53 -6.00 6.47 -2.71
C LEU A 53 -6.44 6.94 -1.33
N ARG A 54 -5.48 7.12 -0.41
CA ARG A 54 -5.73 7.63 0.93
C ARG A 54 -6.45 8.99 0.92
N ALA A 55 -6.05 9.91 0.04
CA ALA A 55 -6.72 11.21 -0.11
C ALA A 55 -8.15 11.07 -0.67
N ALA A 56 -8.36 10.09 -1.56
CA ALA A 56 -9.67 9.80 -2.13
C ALA A 56 -10.64 9.13 -1.14
N PHE A 57 -10.13 8.34 -0.18
CA PHE A 57 -10.97 7.54 0.72
C PHE A 57 -11.25 8.15 2.11
N LYS A 58 -10.74 9.35 2.42
CA LYS A 58 -10.95 10.01 3.73
C LYS A 58 -10.53 9.15 4.94
N ILE A 59 -9.46 8.37 4.79
CA ILE A 59 -8.92 7.54 5.88
C ILE A 59 -8.46 8.43 7.04
N SER A 60 -8.82 8.08 8.28
CA SER A 60 -8.43 8.81 9.50
C SER A 60 -6.92 8.89 9.69
N GLU A 61 -6.44 9.91 10.40
CA GLU A 61 -4.99 10.12 10.61
C GLU A 61 -4.30 8.98 11.40
N GLY A 62 -5.01 8.34 12.33
CA GLY A 62 -4.51 7.18 13.07
C GLY A 62 -4.30 5.96 12.19
N ASP A 63 -5.29 5.65 11.33
CA ASP A 63 -5.17 4.60 10.34
C ASP A 63 -4.06 4.94 9.35
N ARG A 64 -4.02 6.18 8.84
CA ARG A 64 -2.93 6.70 7.99
C ARG A 64 -1.56 6.39 8.55
N ALA A 65 -1.26 6.77 9.80
CA ALA A 65 0.07 6.57 10.39
C ALA A 65 0.45 5.09 10.40
N ALA A 66 -0.52 4.23 10.66
CA ALA A 66 -0.32 2.80 10.77
C ALA A 66 -0.32 2.08 9.40
N ILE A 67 -0.86 2.70 8.35
CA ILE A 67 -0.65 2.33 6.94
C ILE A 67 0.76 2.74 6.48
N GLU A 68 1.19 3.97 6.80
CA GLU A 68 2.54 4.45 6.48
C GLU A 68 3.61 3.60 7.18
N GLU A 69 3.44 3.27 8.45
CA GLU A 69 4.32 2.35 9.18
C GLU A 69 4.26 0.90 8.63
N ALA A 70 3.13 0.51 8.03
CA ALA A 70 2.97 -0.80 7.41
C ALA A 70 3.77 -0.94 6.11
N ILE A 71 3.74 0.09 5.28
CA ILE A 71 4.38 0.12 3.96
C ILE A 71 5.85 0.54 4.07
N PHE A 72 6.17 1.35 5.08
CA PHE A 72 7.47 1.93 5.31
C PHE A 72 7.91 1.58 6.74
N GLU A 73 8.37 0.34 6.95
CA GLU A 73 9.32 0.09 8.04
C GLU A 73 10.44 1.14 7.89
N LYS A 74 10.74 1.85 8.98
CA LYS A 74 11.80 2.86 9.00
C LYS A 74 13.10 2.19 8.56
N ASP A 75 13.52 2.46 7.33
CA ASP A 75 14.94 2.39 6.94
C ASP A 75 15.74 3.31 7.88
#